data_AF-A0A167C640-F1
#
_entry.id   AF-A0A167C640-F1
#
_cell.length_a   1.000
_cell.length_b   1.000
_cell.length_c   1.000
_cell.angle_alpha   90.00
_cell.angle_beta   90.00
_cell.angle_gamma   90.00
#
_symmetry.space_group_name_H-M   'P 1'
#
loop_
_entity.id
_entity.type
_entity.pdbx_description
1 polymer ?
#
loop_
_entity_poly.entity_id
_entity_poly.type
_entity_poly.pdbx_seq_one_letter_code
_entity_poly.pdbx_strand_id
1 'polypeptide(L)'
;MTKTNTQIQAINEEVVVGNFTQKHLDTLKSTIAKGTSNEQFSLFMQTCVRTGLDPFLNQIFCIVYNGKDGPVMSMQIAVEGIVALAKKHEQYKGFIASEVKEEDEFEIDMVTGEPKHRIVSMQRGKTVGAYCVAYRENAPNIAVIITSDQVDHLVKGRNGQMWKDYFDDMIVKHAIKRAFKRQYGIEVSEDEFGSNNQNSSPAPYERREVGPEVEVIDVSQQDDNTDQRPAEPIAPLTESQRVNGQITEALEKLGVTTPDGRLSYMLKNIKDLKEGTMPTLGQKKGLLKIIEMEIQQKQSNSDDELPL
;
A
#
# COMPACT_ATOMS: atom_id res chain seq x y z
N MET A 1 1.16 27.89 -67.39
CA MET A 1 0.24 27.71 -66.24
C MET A 1 0.51 26.34 -65.64
N THR A 2 1.17 26.29 -64.49
CA THR A 2 1.33 25.05 -63.72
C THR A 2 1.24 25.46 -62.26
N LYS A 3 0.05 25.33 -61.69
CA LYS A 3 -0.22 25.60 -60.27
C LYS A 3 0.27 24.40 -59.48
N THR A 4 1.40 24.53 -58.80
CA THR A 4 1.86 23.57 -57.79
C THR A 4 0.97 23.72 -56.57
N ASN A 5 0.04 22.78 -56.42
CA ASN A 5 -0.88 22.72 -55.30
C ASN A 5 -0.13 22.16 -54.08
N THR A 6 0.44 23.06 -53.27
CA THR A 6 1.05 22.69 -51.99
C THR A 6 -0.08 22.51 -50.99
N GLN A 7 -0.58 21.28 -50.85
CA GLN A 7 -1.43 20.92 -49.73
C GLN A 7 -0.58 20.95 -48.47
N ILE A 8 -0.77 21.98 -47.64
CA ILE A 8 -0.31 22.00 -46.27
C ILE A 8 -1.05 20.86 -45.56
N GLN A 9 -0.33 19.80 -45.19
CA GLN A 9 -0.88 18.76 -44.32
C GLN A 9 -1.30 19.44 -43.02
N ALA A 10 -2.57 19.32 -42.65
CA ALA A 10 -3.06 19.79 -41.37
C ALA A 10 -2.26 19.10 -40.26
N ILE A 11 -1.58 19.90 -39.45
CA ILE A 11 -0.92 19.42 -38.24
C ILE A 11 -2.05 18.99 -37.31
N ASN A 12 -2.29 17.68 -37.22
CA ASN A 12 -3.19 17.14 -36.20
C ASN A 12 -2.49 17.33 -34.85
N GLU A 13 -2.79 18.44 -34.17
CA GLU A 13 -2.52 18.60 -32.75
C GLU A 13 -3.46 17.66 -31.96
N GLU A 14 -3.21 16.35 -32.03
CA GLU A 14 -3.81 15.42 -31.09
C GLU A 14 -3.26 15.75 -29.71
N VAL A 15 -4.14 16.11 -28.78
CA VAL A 15 -3.76 16.29 -27.37
C VAL A 15 -3.21 14.96 -26.87
N VAL A 16 -1.90 14.91 -26.63
CA VAL A 16 -1.22 13.72 -26.15
C VAL A 16 -1.26 13.72 -24.62
N VAL A 17 -1.94 12.73 -24.03
CA VAL A 17 -1.85 12.48 -22.59
C VAL A 17 -0.71 11.49 -22.37
N GLY A 18 0.48 12.01 -22.05
CA GLY A 18 1.71 11.20 -21.98
C GLY A 18 2.12 10.67 -23.35
N ASN A 19 1.89 9.38 -23.60
CA ASN A 19 2.13 8.71 -24.90
C ASN A 19 0.82 8.30 -25.62
N PHE A 20 -0.34 8.69 -25.10
CA PHE A 20 -1.64 8.28 -25.65
C PHE A 20 -2.26 9.40 -26.48
N THR A 21 -2.63 9.08 -27.72
CA THR A 21 -3.42 9.96 -28.58
C THR A 21 -4.90 9.87 -28.24
N GLN A 22 -5.71 10.81 -28.73
CA GLN A 22 -7.16 10.79 -28.49
C GLN A 22 -7.79 9.46 -28.94
N LYS A 23 -7.37 8.93 -30.10
CA LYS A 23 -7.84 7.64 -30.61
C LYS A 23 -7.46 6.48 -29.68
N HIS A 24 -6.29 6.52 -29.05
CA HIS A 24 -5.89 5.53 -28.05
C HIS A 24 -6.79 5.60 -26.82
N LEU A 25 -7.13 6.81 -26.34
CA LEU A 25 -8.00 7.00 -25.18
C LEU A 25 -9.41 6.43 -25.44
N ASP A 26 -9.98 6.71 -26.61
CA ASP A 26 -11.31 6.20 -26.98
C ASP A 26 -11.31 4.66 -27.10
N THR A 27 -10.23 4.10 -27.63
CA THR A 27 -10.04 2.64 -27.71
C THR A 27 -9.93 2.04 -26.32
N LEU A 28 -9.11 2.61 -25.43
CA LEU A 28 -8.94 2.15 -24.05
C LEU A 28 -10.26 2.16 -23.29
N LYS A 29 -11.03 3.25 -23.38
CA LYS A 29 -12.30 3.40 -22.68
C LYS A 29 -13.38 2.42 -23.17
N SER A 30 -13.40 2.12 -24.46
CA SER A 30 -14.37 1.19 -25.05
C SER A 30 -14.01 -0.29 -24.85
N THR A 31 -12.74 -0.61 -24.60
CA THR A 31 -12.24 -1.98 -24.52
C THR A 31 -11.70 -2.34 -23.13
N ILE A 32 -10.53 -1.83 -22.75
CA ILE A 32 -9.77 -2.22 -21.56
C ILE A 32 -10.39 -1.66 -20.27
N ALA A 33 -10.83 -0.40 -20.29
CA ALA A 33 -11.43 0.29 -19.15
C ALA A 33 -12.96 0.40 -19.31
N LYS A 34 -13.59 -0.66 -19.80
CA LYS A 34 -15.04 -0.64 -20.06
C LYS A 34 -15.82 -0.50 -18.76
N GLY A 35 -16.78 0.42 -18.75
CA GLY A 35 -17.69 0.64 -17.62
C GLY A 35 -17.21 1.64 -16.58
N THR A 36 -16.05 2.27 -16.78
CA THR A 36 -15.57 3.36 -15.92
C THR A 36 -16.35 4.65 -16.16
N SER A 37 -16.58 5.44 -15.11
CA SER A 37 -16.95 6.85 -15.24
C SER A 37 -15.81 7.67 -15.89
N ASN A 38 -16.09 8.93 -16.23
CA ASN A 38 -15.06 9.81 -16.78
C ASN A 38 -13.91 10.03 -15.79
N GLU A 39 -14.24 10.24 -14.51
CA GLU A 39 -13.29 10.47 -13.42
C GLU A 39 -12.47 9.22 -13.13
N GLN A 40 -13.12 8.05 -13.13
CA GLN A 40 -12.46 6.75 -12.99
C GLN A 40 -11.48 6.49 -14.14
N PHE A 41 -11.90 6.75 -15.38
CA PHE A 41 -11.02 6.63 -16.54
C PHE A 41 -9.84 7.59 -16.47
N SER A 42 -10.06 8.84 -16.07
CA SER A 42 -9.00 9.83 -15.87
C SER A 42 -7.99 9.37 -14.81
N LEU A 43 -8.46 8.81 -13.68
CA LEU A 43 -7.59 8.27 -12.64
C LEU A 43 -6.75 7.09 -13.15
N PHE A 44 -7.36 6.17 -13.91
CA PHE A 44 -6.65 5.07 -14.54
C PHE A 44 -5.55 5.56 -15.48
N MET A 45 -5.89 6.51 -16.36
CA MET A 45 -4.91 7.08 -17.31
C MET A 45 -3.78 7.82 -16.61
N GLN A 46 -4.08 8.62 -15.57
CA GLN A 46 -3.07 9.30 -14.77
C GLN A 46 -2.12 8.30 -14.11
N THR A 47 -2.65 7.16 -13.64
CA THR A 47 -1.85 6.08 -13.05
C THR A 47 -0.93 5.45 -14.10
N CYS A 48 -1.44 5.13 -15.29
CA CYS A 48 -0.64 4.61 -16.41
C CYS A 48 0.49 5.56 -16.80
N VAL A 49 0.20 6.86 -16.94
CA VAL A 49 1.21 7.87 -17.31
C VAL A 49 2.26 8.05 -16.22
N ARG A 50 1.83 8.16 -14.95
CA ARG A 50 2.75 8.38 -13.81
C ARG A 50 3.69 7.20 -13.58
N THR A 51 3.19 5.98 -13.70
CA THR A 51 3.98 4.76 -13.51
C THR A 51 4.75 4.37 -14.78
N GLY A 52 4.28 4.83 -15.94
CA GLY A 52 4.76 4.39 -17.25
C GLY A 52 4.42 2.92 -17.53
N LEU A 53 3.29 2.44 -17.00
CA LEU A 53 2.70 1.14 -17.32
C LEU A 53 1.81 1.27 -18.56
N ASP A 54 1.90 0.28 -19.45
CA ASP A 54 1.15 0.25 -20.70
C ASP A 54 -0.04 -0.73 -20.65
N PRO A 55 -1.29 -0.24 -20.68
CA PRO A 55 -2.48 -1.09 -20.70
C PRO A 55 -2.62 -1.91 -22.00
N PHE A 56 -2.06 -1.49 -23.14
CA PHE A 56 -2.09 -2.27 -24.38
C PHE A 56 -1.15 -3.49 -24.33
N LEU A 57 -0.12 -3.42 -23.50
CA LEU A 57 0.80 -4.54 -23.26
C LEU A 57 0.36 -5.42 -22.09
N ASN A 58 -0.89 -5.27 -21.62
CA ASN A 58 -1.43 -5.99 -20.46
C ASN A 58 -0.58 -5.81 -19.19
N GLN A 59 0.09 -4.66 -19.03
CA GLN A 59 0.91 -4.40 -17.84
C GLN A 59 0.05 -3.93 -16.66
N ILE A 60 -1.10 -3.35 -16.94
CA ILE A 60 -2.07 -2.87 -15.95
C ILE A 60 -3.49 -3.08 -16.50
N PHE A 61 -4.40 -3.50 -15.62
CA PHE A 61 -5.79 -3.75 -15.92
C PHE A 61 -6.69 -2.81 -15.11
N CYS A 62 -7.79 -2.40 -15.73
CA CYS A 62 -8.86 -1.65 -15.09
C CYS A 62 -10.11 -2.52 -15.09
N ILE A 63 -10.56 -2.95 -13.90
CA ILE A 63 -11.70 -3.86 -13.76
C ILE A 63 -12.78 -3.12 -12.98
N VAL A 64 -13.95 -2.98 -13.60
CA VAL A 64 -15.14 -2.44 -12.94
C VAL A 64 -16.06 -3.59 -12.59
N TYR A 65 -16.48 -3.66 -11.33
CA TYR A 65 -17.44 -4.64 -10.85
C TYR A 65 -18.54 -3.97 -10.03
N ASN A 66 -19.71 -4.60 -9.99
CA ASN A 66 -20.81 -4.13 -9.16
C ASN A 66 -20.53 -4.47 -7.70
N GLY A 67 -20.26 -3.45 -6.89
CA GLY A 67 -20.26 -3.51 -5.44
C GLY A 67 -21.67 -3.36 -4.86
N LYS A 68 -21.78 -3.31 -3.54
CA LYS A 68 -23.06 -3.10 -2.84
C LYS A 68 -23.66 -1.73 -3.13
N ASP A 69 -22.80 -0.71 -3.24
CA ASP A 69 -23.20 0.70 -3.40
C ASP A 69 -23.06 1.20 -4.86
N GLY A 70 -22.91 0.27 -5.82
CA GLY A 70 -22.78 0.58 -7.24
C GLY A 70 -21.45 0.10 -7.85
N PRO A 71 -21.13 0.55 -9.08
CA PRO A 71 -19.90 0.17 -9.77
C PRO A 71 -18.65 0.66 -9.04
N VAL A 72 -17.75 -0.28 -8.72
CA VAL A 72 -16.45 -0.02 -8.11
C VAL A 72 -15.37 -0.35 -9.14
N MET A 73 -14.47 0.60 -9.38
CA MET A 73 -13.28 0.40 -10.20
C MET A 73 -12.14 -0.12 -9.32
N SER A 74 -11.42 -1.12 -9.82
CA SER A 74 -10.18 -1.62 -9.25
C SER A 74 -9.09 -1.65 -10.32
N MET A 75 -7.91 -1.17 -9.96
CA MET A 75 -6.72 -1.26 -10.79
C MET A 75 -5.85 -2.41 -10.31
N GLN A 76 -5.41 -3.26 -11.24
CA GLN A 76 -4.53 -4.39 -10.95
C GLN A 76 -3.32 -4.34 -11.87
N ILE A 77 -2.12 -4.50 -11.33
CA ILE A 77 -0.92 -4.58 -12.15
C ILE A 77 -0.63 -6.03 -12.47
N ALA A 78 -0.29 -6.30 -13.72
CA ALA A 78 0.15 -7.63 -14.12
C ALA A 78 1.57 -7.92 -13.61
N VAL A 79 1.97 -9.19 -13.61
CA VAL A 79 3.36 -9.52 -13.29
C VAL A 79 4.31 -8.91 -14.33
N GLU A 80 3.88 -8.92 -15.59
CA GLU A 80 4.57 -8.30 -16.71
C GLU A 80 4.79 -6.80 -16.48
N GLY A 81 3.81 -6.10 -15.89
CA GLY A 81 3.93 -4.69 -15.52
C GLY A 81 4.96 -4.46 -14.40
N ILE A 82 4.91 -5.27 -13.35
CA ILE A 82 5.88 -5.18 -12.24
C ILE A 82 7.30 -5.47 -12.73
N VAL A 83 7.48 -6.49 -13.58
CA VAL A 83 8.79 -6.82 -14.17
C VAL A 83 9.25 -5.70 -15.12
N ALA A 84 8.35 -5.11 -15.91
CA ALA A 84 8.68 -3.99 -16.78
C ALA A 84 9.14 -2.76 -15.98
N LEU A 85 8.50 -2.45 -14.85
CA LEU A 85 8.94 -1.38 -13.96
C LEU A 85 10.31 -1.65 -13.36
N ALA A 86 10.55 -2.88 -12.86
CA ALA A 86 11.86 -3.25 -12.32
C ALA A 86 12.97 -3.21 -13.38
N LYS A 87 12.69 -3.58 -14.63
CA LYS A 87 13.66 -3.49 -15.74
C LYS A 87 14.10 -2.07 -16.06
N LYS A 88 13.33 -1.05 -15.67
CA LYS A 88 13.74 0.36 -15.81
C LYS A 88 14.78 0.77 -14.76
N HIS A 89 14.92 -0.01 -13.68
CA HIS A 89 15.87 0.26 -12.62
C HIS A 89 17.29 -0.10 -13.10
N GLU A 90 18.24 0.83 -12.98
CA GLU A 90 19.61 0.68 -13.51
C GLU A 90 20.31 -0.58 -12.96
N GLN A 91 20.07 -0.89 -11.69
CA GLN A 91 20.63 -2.04 -10.98
C GLN A 91 19.87 -3.36 -11.19
N TYR A 92 18.98 -3.47 -12.18
CA TYR A 92 18.20 -4.69 -12.41
C TYR A 92 19.10 -5.86 -12.84
N LYS A 93 19.05 -6.98 -12.10
CA LYS A 93 19.86 -8.18 -12.38
C LYS A 93 19.02 -9.43 -12.69
N GLY A 94 17.72 -9.25 -12.97
CA GLY A 94 16.84 -10.39 -13.26
C GLY A 94 16.24 -11.04 -12.02
N PHE A 95 15.67 -12.22 -12.21
CA PHE A 95 15.05 -13.01 -11.16
C PHE A 95 14.95 -14.48 -11.59
N ILE A 96 14.77 -15.37 -10.62
CA ILE A 96 14.38 -16.76 -10.84
C ILE A 96 13.07 -16.99 -10.11
N ALA A 97 12.11 -17.63 -10.75
CA ALA A 97 10.87 -18.05 -10.11
C ALA A 97 10.43 -19.40 -10.66
N SER A 98 9.88 -20.24 -9.79
CA SER A 98 9.37 -21.56 -10.16
C SER A 98 8.41 -22.08 -9.09
N GLU A 99 7.45 -22.88 -9.53
CA GLU A 99 6.61 -23.71 -8.69
C GLU A 99 7.40 -24.92 -8.17
N VAL A 100 7.17 -25.26 -6.91
CA VAL A 100 7.73 -26.43 -6.24
C VAL A 100 6.61 -27.45 -6.10
N LYS A 101 6.88 -28.69 -6.50
CA LYS A 101 5.94 -29.80 -6.44
C LYS A 101 6.39 -30.86 -5.43
N GLU A 102 5.46 -31.73 -5.04
CA GLU A 102 5.64 -32.72 -3.96
C GLU A 102 6.91 -33.57 -4.11
N GLU A 103 7.26 -33.97 -5.33
CA GLU A 103 8.38 -34.87 -5.62
C GLU A 103 9.67 -34.13 -6.03
N ASP A 104 9.72 -32.80 -5.90
CA ASP A 104 10.92 -32.03 -6.20
C ASP A 104 11.87 -31.94 -5.00
N GLU A 105 13.17 -31.90 -5.27
CA GLU A 105 14.17 -31.53 -4.27
C GLU A 105 14.28 -30.01 -4.23
N PHE A 106 13.79 -29.39 -3.16
CA PHE A 106 13.82 -27.93 -2.98
C PHE A 106 14.39 -27.52 -1.62
N GLU A 107 15.42 -26.70 -1.66
CA GLU A 107 16.01 -26.02 -0.50
C GLU A 107 16.34 -24.58 -0.91
N ILE A 108 16.13 -23.62 -0.01
CA ILE A 108 16.55 -22.24 -0.23
C ILE A 108 17.02 -21.65 1.09
N ASP A 109 18.16 -21.00 1.05
CA ASP A 109 18.64 -20.19 2.16
C ASP A 109 18.03 -18.79 2.02
N MET A 110 17.18 -18.43 2.98
CA MET A 110 16.46 -17.15 2.99
C MET A 110 17.36 -15.94 3.28
N VAL A 111 18.56 -16.16 3.82
CA VAL A 111 19.53 -15.09 4.11
C VAL A 111 20.35 -14.75 2.88
N THR A 112 20.87 -15.76 2.19
CA THR A 112 21.67 -15.58 0.96
C THR A 112 20.79 -15.41 -0.29
N GLY A 113 19.58 -15.96 -0.26
CA GLY A 113 18.65 -15.99 -1.38
C GLY A 113 19.08 -16.93 -2.50
N GLU A 114 19.78 -18.02 -2.19
CA GLU A 114 20.25 -19.00 -3.17
C GLU A 114 19.33 -20.23 -3.21
N PRO A 115 18.51 -20.40 -4.27
CA PRO A 115 17.63 -21.55 -4.38
C PRO A 115 18.36 -22.75 -4.99
N LYS A 116 18.23 -23.92 -4.34
CA LYS A 116 18.58 -25.23 -4.88
C LYS A 116 17.28 -25.95 -5.21
N HIS A 117 16.89 -25.92 -6.48
CA HIS A 117 15.69 -26.59 -6.97
C HIS A 117 16.08 -27.61 -8.03
N ARG A 118 15.82 -28.90 -7.79
CA ARG A 118 16.06 -29.98 -8.74
C ARG A 118 14.79 -30.79 -8.97
N ILE A 119 14.42 -30.89 -10.24
CA ILE A 119 13.35 -31.77 -10.71
C ILE A 119 13.94 -33.17 -10.92
N VAL A 120 13.54 -34.11 -10.07
CA VAL A 120 14.05 -35.50 -10.09
C VAL A 120 13.34 -36.35 -11.14
N SER A 121 12.05 -36.10 -11.37
CA SER A 121 11.19 -36.86 -12.28
C SER A 121 10.22 -35.95 -13.02
N MET A 122 9.75 -36.39 -14.19
CA MET A 122 8.64 -35.72 -14.90
C MET A 122 7.30 -35.90 -14.18
N GLN A 123 7.18 -36.92 -13.31
CA GLN A 123 6.01 -37.13 -12.44
C GLN A 123 6.21 -36.37 -11.14
N ARG A 124 6.03 -35.06 -11.18
CA ARG A 124 6.37 -34.14 -10.07
C ARG A 124 5.34 -34.09 -8.94
N GLY A 125 4.14 -34.63 -9.14
CA GLY A 125 3.05 -34.54 -8.17
C GLY A 125 2.31 -33.19 -8.20
N LYS A 126 1.63 -32.85 -7.09
CA LYS A 126 0.90 -31.58 -6.96
C LYS A 126 1.84 -30.45 -6.58
N THR A 127 1.42 -29.22 -6.87
CA THR A 127 2.16 -28.01 -6.49
C THR A 127 1.98 -27.71 -5.01
N VAL A 128 3.08 -27.72 -4.26
CA VAL A 128 3.10 -27.43 -2.82
C VAL A 128 3.33 -25.95 -2.52
N GLY A 129 3.97 -25.24 -3.45
CA GLY A 129 4.29 -23.83 -3.30
C GLY A 129 4.97 -23.25 -4.54
N ALA A 130 5.46 -22.03 -4.43
CA ALA A 130 6.35 -21.42 -5.40
C ALA A 130 7.34 -20.49 -4.69
N TYR A 131 8.44 -20.22 -5.37
CA TYR A 131 9.41 -19.23 -4.91
C TYR A 131 9.74 -18.24 -6.02
N CYS A 132 10.23 -17.08 -5.61
CA CYS A 132 10.86 -16.10 -6.49
C CYS A 132 12.05 -15.48 -5.77
N VAL A 133 13.19 -15.42 -6.43
CA VAL A 133 14.37 -14.67 -6.00
C VAL A 133 14.60 -13.53 -6.97
N ALA A 134 14.47 -12.30 -6.48
CA ALA A 134 14.74 -11.10 -7.25
C ALA A 134 16.17 -10.61 -6.97
N TYR A 135 16.92 -10.37 -8.05
CA TYR A 135 18.32 -9.94 -7.97
C TYR A 135 18.45 -8.46 -8.32
N ARG A 136 19.24 -7.73 -7.54
CA ARG A 136 19.57 -6.32 -7.80
C ARG A 136 21.04 -6.09 -7.51
N GLU A 137 21.70 -5.31 -8.32
CA GLU A 137 23.09 -4.93 -8.11
C GLU A 137 23.23 -4.07 -6.85
N ASN A 138 24.31 -4.30 -6.07
CA ASN A 138 24.60 -3.61 -4.81
C ASN A 138 23.50 -3.72 -3.73
N ALA A 139 22.66 -4.76 -3.79
CA ALA A 139 21.67 -5.06 -2.78
C ALA A 139 21.65 -6.58 -2.50
N PRO A 140 21.21 -7.00 -1.31
CA PRO A 140 21.02 -8.42 -1.03
C PRO A 140 19.96 -9.02 -1.97
N ASN A 141 20.06 -10.33 -2.19
CA ASN A 141 19.04 -11.08 -2.92
C ASN A 141 17.78 -11.14 -2.06
N ILE A 142 16.62 -10.87 -2.67
CA ILE A 142 15.34 -11.00 -1.97
C ILE A 142 14.66 -12.26 -2.45
N ALA A 143 14.65 -13.27 -1.57
CA ALA A 143 13.91 -14.50 -1.74
C ALA A 143 12.52 -14.41 -1.12
N VAL A 144 11.52 -14.90 -1.84
CA VAL A 144 10.15 -15.04 -1.37
C VAL A 144 9.69 -16.45 -1.67
N ILE A 145 9.11 -17.09 -0.66
CA ILE A 145 8.41 -18.38 -0.79
C ILE A 145 6.93 -18.13 -0.49
N ILE A 146 6.07 -18.76 -1.27
CA ILE A 146 4.64 -18.84 -1.03
C ILE A 146 4.27 -20.32 -1.02
N THR A 147 3.63 -20.73 0.07
CA THR A 147 3.11 -22.08 0.22
C THR A 147 1.63 -22.12 -0.20
N SER A 148 1.14 -23.28 -0.60
CA SER A 148 -0.23 -23.46 -1.07
C SER A 148 -1.30 -23.05 -0.04
N ASP A 149 -1.02 -23.21 1.25
CA ASP A 149 -1.91 -22.78 2.35
C ASP A 149 -2.10 -21.26 2.40
N GLN A 150 -1.07 -20.47 2.05
CA GLN A 150 -1.17 -19.01 2.07
C GLN A 150 -2.13 -18.47 1.01
N VAL A 151 -2.35 -19.22 -0.07
CA VAL A 151 -3.21 -18.83 -1.20
C VAL A 151 -4.55 -19.56 -1.21
N ASP A 152 -4.81 -20.44 -0.24
CA ASP A 152 -6.05 -21.24 -0.17
C ASP A 152 -7.32 -20.39 -0.15
N HIS A 153 -7.29 -19.23 0.51
CA HIS A 153 -8.40 -18.28 0.50
C HIS A 153 -8.71 -17.70 -0.89
N LEU A 154 -7.72 -17.60 -1.78
CA LEU A 154 -7.89 -17.13 -3.16
C LEU A 154 -8.51 -18.21 -4.05
N VAL A 155 -8.16 -19.48 -3.79
CA VAL A 155 -8.77 -20.66 -4.45
C VAL A 155 -10.25 -20.80 -4.08
N LYS A 156 -10.61 -20.45 -2.84
CA LYS A 156 -12.00 -20.46 -2.33
C LYS A 156 -12.76 -19.16 -2.62
N GLY A 157 -12.06 -18.12 -3.05
CA GLY A 157 -12.61 -16.79 -3.26
C GLY A 157 -13.37 -16.62 -4.58
N ARG A 158 -13.71 -15.37 -4.90
CA ARG A 158 -14.47 -14.98 -6.09
C ARG A 158 -13.78 -15.40 -7.41
N ASN A 159 -12.45 -15.48 -7.42
CA ASN A 159 -11.67 -15.89 -8.59
C ASN A 159 -11.24 -17.38 -8.53
N GLY A 160 -11.91 -18.20 -7.72
CA GLY A 160 -11.47 -19.56 -7.41
C GLY A 160 -11.33 -20.48 -8.62
N GLN A 161 -12.15 -20.31 -9.67
CA GLN A 161 -12.04 -21.14 -10.89
C GLN A 161 -10.71 -20.92 -11.63
N MET A 162 -10.31 -19.66 -11.80
CA MET A 162 -9.03 -19.31 -12.43
C MET A 162 -7.85 -19.90 -11.66
N TRP A 163 -7.91 -19.88 -10.33
CA TRP A 163 -6.90 -20.48 -9.47
C TRP A 163 -6.86 -22.01 -9.54
N LYS A 164 -7.98 -22.67 -9.81
CA LYS A 164 -8.01 -24.13 -9.97
C LYS A 164 -7.45 -24.57 -11.32
N ASP A 165 -7.80 -23.83 -12.39
CA ASP A 165 -7.39 -24.17 -13.75
C ASP A 165 -5.92 -23.81 -14.02
N TYR A 166 -5.42 -22.74 -13.40
CA TYR A 166 -4.07 -22.19 -13.63
C TYR A 166 -3.27 -22.02 -12.32
N PHE A 167 -3.39 -22.98 -11.40
CA PHE A 167 -2.79 -22.85 -10.06
C PHE A 167 -1.28 -22.56 -10.10
N ASP A 168 -0.52 -23.35 -10.87
CA ASP A 168 0.95 -23.25 -10.99
C ASP A 168 1.36 -21.84 -11.44
N ASP A 169 0.73 -21.32 -12.49
CA ASP A 169 1.00 -19.98 -12.99
C ASP A 169 0.61 -18.90 -11.98
N MET A 170 -0.54 -19.06 -11.30
CA MET A 170 -1.05 -18.06 -10.36
C MET A 170 -0.16 -17.95 -9.12
N ILE A 171 0.26 -19.07 -8.53
CA ILE A 171 1.10 -19.05 -7.33
C ILE A 171 2.51 -18.51 -7.64
N VAL A 172 3.08 -18.84 -8.81
CA VAL A 172 4.37 -18.28 -9.27
C VAL A 172 4.23 -16.78 -9.49
N LYS A 173 3.15 -16.33 -10.12
CA LYS A 173 2.88 -14.88 -10.31
C LYS A 173 2.82 -14.14 -8.98
N HIS A 174 2.18 -14.71 -7.96
CA HIS A 174 2.14 -14.11 -6.62
C HIS A 174 3.53 -14.01 -5.98
N ALA A 175 4.37 -15.04 -6.14
CA ALA A 175 5.74 -15.03 -5.64
C ALA A 175 6.56 -13.92 -6.30
N ILE A 176 6.45 -13.78 -7.62
CA ILE A 176 7.13 -12.72 -8.39
C ILE A 176 6.68 -11.35 -7.91
N LYS A 177 5.36 -11.11 -7.81
CA LYS A 177 4.84 -9.82 -7.33
C LYS A 177 5.44 -9.44 -5.98
N ARG A 178 5.37 -10.35 -4.99
CA ARG A 178 5.87 -10.10 -3.63
C ARG A 178 7.39 -9.86 -3.60
N ALA A 179 8.17 -10.62 -4.36
CA ALA A 179 9.63 -10.45 -4.42
C ALA A 179 10.01 -9.09 -5.03
N PHE A 180 9.35 -8.69 -6.12
CA PHE A 180 9.64 -7.44 -6.80
C PHE A 180 9.20 -6.21 -6.02
N LYS A 181 8.03 -6.26 -5.35
CA LYS A 181 7.59 -5.20 -4.43
C LYS A 181 8.63 -4.95 -3.34
N ARG A 182 9.19 -6.02 -2.76
CA ARG A 182 10.25 -5.93 -1.73
C ARG A 182 11.59 -5.44 -2.27
N GLN A 183 12.02 -5.92 -3.44
CA GLN A 183 13.36 -5.63 -3.97
C GLN A 183 13.49 -4.24 -4.60
N TYR A 184 12.41 -3.78 -5.26
CA TYR A 184 12.42 -2.55 -6.06
C TYR A 184 11.49 -1.47 -5.50
N GLY A 185 10.77 -1.72 -4.41
CA GLY A 185 9.85 -0.75 -3.80
C GLY A 185 8.70 -0.37 -4.74
N ILE A 186 8.26 -1.29 -5.60
CA ILE A 186 7.19 -1.03 -6.58
C ILE A 186 5.85 -1.07 -5.85
N GLU A 187 5.47 0.07 -5.27
CA GLU A 187 4.14 0.28 -4.72
C GLU A 187 3.32 1.10 -5.70
N VAL A 188 2.33 0.45 -6.30
CA VAL A 188 1.22 1.15 -6.93
C VAL A 188 0.00 0.68 -6.17
N SER A 189 -0.92 1.61 -5.90
CA SER A 189 -2.18 1.36 -5.21
C SER A 189 -2.98 0.28 -5.94
N GLU A 190 -2.73 -0.98 -5.59
CA GLU A 190 -3.54 -2.13 -5.99
C GLU A 190 -4.59 -2.32 -4.91
N ASP A 191 -5.86 -2.33 -5.30
CA ASP A 191 -6.91 -2.80 -4.40
C ASP A 191 -6.73 -4.30 -4.24
N GLU A 192 -6.09 -4.74 -3.14
CA GLU A 192 -5.95 -6.16 -2.86
C GLU A 192 -7.34 -6.78 -2.68
N PHE A 193 -7.66 -7.75 -3.54
CA PHE A 193 -8.92 -8.51 -3.50
C PHE A 193 -8.94 -9.38 -2.25
N GLY A 194 -9.41 -8.81 -1.14
CA GLY A 194 -9.44 -9.48 0.16
C GLY A 194 -9.51 -8.49 1.33
N SER A 195 -9.12 -7.24 1.13
CA SER A 195 -9.37 -6.20 2.11
C SER A 195 -10.84 -5.81 2.05
N ASN A 196 -11.61 -6.34 3.00
CA ASN A 196 -12.86 -5.74 3.43
C ASN A 196 -12.49 -4.32 3.91
N ASN A 197 -12.45 -3.35 2.99
CA ASN A 197 -12.25 -1.94 3.29
C ASN A 197 -13.47 -1.48 4.09
N GLN A 198 -13.46 -1.74 5.39
CA GLN A 198 -14.31 -1.04 6.31
C GLN A 198 -13.78 0.39 6.41
N ASN A 199 -14.57 1.30 5.84
CA ASN A 199 -14.62 2.72 6.13
C ASN A 199 -13.37 3.57 5.83
N SER A 200 -13.42 4.24 4.68
CA SER A 200 -13.22 5.68 4.65
C SER A 200 -13.95 6.28 3.45
N SER A 201 -15.26 6.53 3.60
CA SER A 201 -15.89 7.55 2.75
C SER A 201 -15.29 8.90 3.13
N PRO A 202 -14.71 9.67 2.20
CA PRO A 202 -14.36 11.05 2.46
C PRO A 202 -15.66 11.80 2.82
N ALA A 203 -15.63 12.60 3.89
CA ALA A 203 -16.76 13.47 4.20
C ALA A 203 -17.03 14.40 3.01
N PRO A 204 -18.30 14.70 2.67
CA PRO A 204 -18.62 15.60 1.58
C PRO A 204 -17.99 16.98 1.84
N TYR A 205 -17.34 17.52 0.81
CA TYR A 205 -16.72 18.84 0.89
C TYR A 205 -17.81 19.92 0.81
N GLU A 206 -17.89 20.79 1.81
CA GLU A 206 -18.66 22.04 1.71
C GLU A 206 -17.76 23.11 1.06
N ARG A 207 -18.18 23.62 -0.10
CA ARG A 207 -17.55 24.76 -0.75
C ARG A 207 -17.76 26.00 0.13
N ARG A 208 -16.69 26.57 0.67
CA ARG A 208 -16.72 27.93 1.25
C ARG A 208 -16.56 28.95 0.14
N GLU A 209 -17.47 29.91 0.07
CA GLU A 209 -17.36 31.04 -0.83
C GLU A 209 -16.26 31.98 -0.31
N VAL A 210 -15.25 32.26 -1.13
CA VAL A 210 -14.23 33.27 -0.86
C VAL A 210 -14.73 34.57 -1.48
N GLY A 211 -15.06 35.55 -0.64
CA GLY A 211 -15.33 36.92 -1.07
C GLY A 211 -14.06 37.61 -1.60
N PRO A 212 -14.20 38.66 -2.42
CA PRO A 212 -13.07 39.27 -3.09
C PRO A 212 -12.40 40.29 -2.17
N GLU A 213 -11.29 39.92 -1.55
CA GLU A 213 -10.34 40.92 -1.06
C GLU A 213 -8.93 40.47 -1.46
N VAL A 214 -8.47 41.08 -2.56
CA VAL A 214 -7.14 40.90 -3.10
C VAL A 214 -6.24 41.88 -2.36
N GLU A 215 -5.50 41.41 -1.35
CA GLU A 215 -4.29 42.11 -0.94
C GLU A 215 -3.17 41.77 -1.93
N VAL A 216 -2.75 42.80 -2.66
CA VAL A 216 -1.66 42.76 -3.62
C VAL A 216 -0.35 42.70 -2.84
N ILE A 217 0.43 41.63 -3.00
CA ILE A 217 1.79 41.54 -2.47
C ILE A 217 2.76 41.69 -3.66
N ASP A 218 3.56 42.75 -3.58
CA ASP A 218 4.59 43.14 -4.53
C ASP A 218 5.75 42.13 -4.56
N VAL A 219 6.25 41.84 -5.76
CA VAL A 219 7.30 40.85 -6.02
C VAL A 219 8.60 41.59 -6.30
N SER A 220 9.55 41.53 -5.36
CA SER A 220 10.97 41.80 -5.67
C SER A 220 11.85 40.65 -5.19
N GLN A 221 12.65 40.17 -6.13
CA GLN A 221 13.54 39.02 -6.04
C GLN A 221 14.78 39.35 -5.21
N GLN A 222 15.27 38.38 -4.43
CA GLN A 222 16.69 38.06 -4.38
C GLN A 222 16.88 36.61 -3.91
N ASP A 223 17.56 35.85 -4.77
CA ASP A 223 18.07 34.51 -4.49
C ASP A 223 19.04 34.54 -3.30
N ASP A 224 18.77 33.72 -2.29
CA ASP A 224 19.84 32.97 -1.64
C ASP A 224 19.30 31.71 -0.96
N ASN A 225 20.09 30.65 -1.13
CA ASN A 225 19.74 29.25 -0.97
C ASN A 225 19.79 28.82 0.51
N THR A 226 18.64 28.49 1.13
CA THR A 226 18.58 27.55 2.27
C THR A 226 17.25 26.80 2.29
N ASP A 227 17.35 25.47 2.27
CA ASP A 227 16.25 24.49 2.29
C ASP A 227 15.43 24.63 3.59
N GLN A 228 14.27 25.26 3.51
CA GLN A 228 13.23 25.24 4.55
C GLN A 228 11.89 24.85 3.90
N ARG A 229 11.54 23.57 4.01
CA ARG A 229 10.19 23.08 3.74
C ARG A 229 9.19 23.79 4.68
N PRO A 230 8.06 24.33 4.18
CA PRO A 230 7.00 24.84 5.06
C PRO A 230 6.43 23.68 5.88
N ALA A 231 6.27 23.87 7.19
CA ALA A 231 5.63 22.91 8.08
C ALA A 231 4.17 22.68 7.65
N GLU A 232 3.79 21.42 7.49
CA GLU A 232 2.40 21.02 7.25
C GLU A 232 1.49 21.48 8.41
N PRO A 233 0.24 21.89 8.17
CA PRO A 233 -0.68 22.20 9.25
C PRO A 233 -0.98 20.93 10.06
N ILE A 234 -0.59 20.93 11.34
CA ILE A 234 -0.81 19.80 12.25
C ILE A 234 -2.32 19.54 12.34
N ALA A 235 -2.78 18.40 11.82
CA ALA A 235 -4.15 17.96 11.98
C ALA A 235 -4.50 17.86 13.48
N PRO A 236 -5.69 18.31 13.93
CA PRO A 236 -6.05 18.28 15.34
C PRO A 236 -6.06 16.84 15.86
N LEU A 237 -5.27 16.56 16.89
CA LEU A 237 -5.13 15.25 17.53
C LEU A 237 -6.50 14.65 17.88
N THR A 238 -6.76 13.41 17.47
CA THR A 238 -7.99 12.67 17.80
C THR A 238 -8.07 12.41 19.31
N GLU A 239 -9.28 12.27 19.83
CA GLU A 239 -9.53 12.11 21.28
C GLU A 239 -8.78 10.92 21.88
N SER A 240 -8.63 9.82 21.13
CA SER A 240 -7.85 8.64 21.56
C SER A 240 -6.34 8.92 21.68
N GLN A 241 -5.78 9.77 20.82
CA GLN A 241 -4.38 10.18 20.87
C GLN A 241 -4.11 11.11 22.06
N ARG A 242 -5.05 12.01 22.38
CA ARG A 242 -4.97 12.89 23.56
C ARG A 242 -4.98 12.08 24.87
N VAL A 243 -5.87 11.11 24.98
CA VAL A 243 -5.98 10.25 26.17
C VAL A 243 -4.74 9.35 26.32
N ASN A 244 -4.17 8.84 25.23
CA ASN A 244 -2.91 8.09 25.28
C ASN A 244 -1.74 8.95 25.80
N GLY A 245 -1.67 10.22 25.39
CA GLY A 245 -0.68 11.18 25.91
C GLY A 245 -0.82 11.38 27.41
N GLN A 246 -2.05 11.61 27.89
CA GLN A 246 -2.34 11.79 29.32
C GLN A 246 -1.98 10.56 30.16
N ILE A 247 -2.27 9.35 29.67
CA ILE A 247 -1.89 8.10 30.37
C ILE A 247 -0.37 7.98 30.45
N THR A 248 0.35 8.34 29.38
CA THR A 248 1.81 8.26 29.35
C THR A 248 2.43 9.21 30.38
N GLU A 249 1.95 10.46 30.41
CA GLU A 249 2.41 11.46 31.38
C GLU A 249 2.08 11.05 32.83
N ALA A 250 0.89 10.50 33.06
CA ALA A 250 0.46 10.06 34.38
C ALA A 250 1.24 8.82 34.87
N LEU A 251 1.57 7.87 34.00
CA LEU A 251 2.42 6.71 34.34
C LEU A 251 3.87 7.12 34.62
N GLU A 252 4.38 8.15 33.95
CA GLU A 252 5.69 8.73 34.26
C GLU A 252 5.74 9.35 35.66
N LYS A 253 4.67 10.04 36.09
CA LYS A 253 4.54 10.54 37.47
C LYS A 253 4.49 9.42 38.51
N LEU A 254 4.04 8.22 38.15
CA LEU A 254 4.09 7.03 39.02
C LEU A 254 5.42 6.27 38.97
N GLY A 255 6.38 6.68 38.13
CA GLY A 255 7.68 6.04 37.98
C GLY A 255 7.71 4.83 37.04
N VAL A 256 6.66 4.62 36.23
CA VAL A 256 6.57 3.50 35.27
C VAL A 256 6.96 4.00 33.87
N THR A 257 8.27 4.02 33.62
CA THR A 257 8.86 4.55 32.37
C THR A 257 9.12 3.47 31.32
N THR A 258 9.30 2.20 31.73
CA THR A 258 9.62 1.10 30.81
C THR A 258 8.40 0.57 30.03
N PRO A 259 8.53 0.27 28.72
CA PRO A 259 7.45 -0.26 27.89
C PRO A 259 6.77 -1.52 28.46
N ASP A 260 7.57 -2.48 28.96
CA ASP A 260 7.05 -3.71 29.59
C ASP A 260 6.34 -3.44 30.92
N GLY A 261 6.81 -2.43 31.67
CA GLY A 261 6.17 -1.99 32.91
C GLY A 261 4.81 -1.35 32.66
N ARG A 262 4.69 -0.56 31.58
CA ARG A 262 3.43 0.06 31.14
C ARG A 262 2.41 -1.01 30.71
N LEU A 263 2.84 -1.99 29.91
CA LEU A 263 1.99 -3.13 29.51
C LEU A 263 1.52 -3.96 30.71
N SER A 264 2.41 -4.26 31.65
CA SER A 264 2.08 -5.00 32.88
C SER A 264 1.07 -4.26 33.75
N TYR A 265 1.22 -2.93 33.88
CA TYR A 265 0.30 -2.10 34.64
C TYR A 265 -1.09 -2.00 33.98
N MET A 266 -1.14 -1.97 32.64
CA MET A 266 -2.39 -1.99 31.87
C MET A 266 -3.16 -3.30 32.02
N LEU A 267 -2.48 -4.45 31.92
CA LEU A 267 -3.10 -5.77 32.08
C LEU A 267 -3.63 -5.99 33.50
N LYS A 268 -2.98 -5.42 34.51
CA LYS A 268 -3.41 -5.53 35.91
C LYS A 268 -4.68 -4.73 36.23
N ASN A 269 -4.82 -3.54 35.63
CA ASN A 269 -5.84 -2.57 36.02
C ASN A 269 -7.08 -2.55 35.10
N ILE A 270 -7.01 -3.16 33.92
CA ILE A 270 -8.15 -3.29 33.01
C ILE A 270 -8.70 -4.72 33.10
N LYS A 271 -9.89 -4.90 33.68
CA LYS A 271 -10.60 -6.18 33.66
C LYS A 271 -10.95 -6.56 32.21
N ASP A 272 -10.69 -7.81 31.85
CA ASP A 272 -10.94 -8.44 30.54
C ASP A 272 -10.01 -8.02 29.36
N LEU A 273 -8.85 -7.41 29.63
CA LEU A 273 -7.81 -7.19 28.60
C LEU A 273 -6.97 -8.47 28.43
N LYS A 274 -7.05 -9.10 27.25
CA LYS A 274 -6.18 -10.24 26.89
C LYS A 274 -4.87 -9.71 26.30
N GLU A 275 -3.78 -10.44 26.52
CA GLU A 275 -2.48 -10.12 25.93
C GLU A 275 -2.61 -10.05 24.40
N GLY A 276 -2.24 -8.90 23.82
CA GLY A 276 -2.35 -8.64 22.37
C GLY A 276 -3.61 -7.93 21.89
N THR A 277 -4.58 -7.58 22.75
CA THR A 277 -5.76 -6.77 22.33
C THR A 277 -5.60 -5.28 22.67
N MET A 278 -6.03 -4.40 21.76
CA MET A 278 -5.99 -2.95 21.98
C MET A 278 -7.14 -2.49 22.91
N PRO A 279 -6.88 -1.69 23.96
CA PRO A 279 -7.93 -1.18 24.84
C PRO A 279 -8.86 -0.20 24.12
N THR A 280 -10.16 -0.30 24.42
CA THR A 280 -11.17 0.65 23.94
C THR A 280 -11.03 2.02 24.60
N LEU A 281 -11.59 3.08 23.98
CA LEU A 281 -11.53 4.46 24.52
C LEU A 281 -12.10 4.57 25.94
N GLY A 282 -13.18 3.84 26.24
CA GLY A 282 -13.76 3.79 27.59
C GLY A 282 -12.83 3.16 28.62
N GLN A 283 -12.14 2.07 28.27
CA GLN A 283 -11.15 1.42 29.14
C GLN A 283 -9.93 2.32 29.38
N LYS A 284 -9.49 3.06 28.35
CA LYS A 284 -8.39 4.03 28.48
C LYS A 284 -8.72 5.17 29.44
N LYS A 285 -9.92 5.77 29.33
CA LYS A 285 -10.38 6.80 30.28
C LYS A 285 -10.52 6.26 31.70
N GLY A 286 -10.98 5.02 31.86
CA GLY A 286 -11.04 4.33 33.15
C GLY A 286 -9.65 4.13 33.78
N LEU A 287 -8.67 3.70 32.98
CA LEU A 287 -7.28 3.54 33.41
C LEU A 287 -6.66 4.86 33.85
N LEU A 288 -6.86 5.94 33.08
CA LEU A 288 -6.36 7.27 33.41
C LEU A 288 -6.86 7.72 34.80
N LYS A 289 -8.16 7.52 35.08
CA LYS A 289 -8.75 7.87 36.38
C LYS A 289 -8.17 7.04 37.55
N ILE A 290 -7.85 5.78 37.32
CA ILE A 290 -7.20 4.92 38.34
C ILE A 290 -5.80 5.44 38.65
N ILE A 291 -5.02 5.76 37.62
CA ILE A 291 -3.66 6.30 37.76
C ILE A 291 -3.69 7.64 38.50
N GLU A 292 -4.60 8.54 38.14
CA GLU A 292 -4.76 9.84 38.80
C GLU A 292 -5.13 9.68 40.29
N MET A 293 -6.00 8.71 40.61
CA MET A 293 -6.37 8.42 42.00
C MET A 293 -5.18 7.86 42.81
N GLU A 294 -4.33 7.02 42.22
CA GLU A 294 -3.10 6.52 42.86
C GLU A 294 -2.06 7.63 43.07
N ILE A 295 -1.92 8.56 42.11
CA ILE A 295 -1.08 9.75 42.26
C ILE A 295 -1.58 10.60 43.42
N GLN A 296 -2.89 10.82 43.51
CA GLN A 296 -3.49 11.61 44.58
C GLN A 296 -3.32 10.96 45.96
N GLN A 297 -3.42 9.63 46.05
CA GLN A 297 -3.16 8.89 47.30
C GLN A 297 -1.68 8.95 47.73
N LYS A 298 -0.75 8.89 46.77
CA LYS A 298 0.68 9.07 47.07
C LYS A 298 1.01 10.49 47.53
N GLN A 299 0.34 11.49 46.97
CA GLN A 299 0.50 12.88 47.40
C GLN A 299 -0.11 13.14 48.77
N SER A 300 -1.28 12.58 49.08
CA SER A 300 -1.90 12.73 50.41
C SER A 300 -1.11 12.01 51.52
N ASN A 301 -0.50 10.84 51.24
CA ASN A 301 0.36 10.16 52.21
C ASN A 301 1.70 10.87 52.44
N SER A 302 2.11 11.77 51.53
CA SER A 302 3.33 12.57 51.68
C SER A 302 3.12 13.82 52.56
N ASP A 303 1.87 14.24 52.77
CA ASP A 303 1.52 15.44 53.55
C ASP A 303 1.19 15.12 55.03
N ASP A 304 0.99 13.84 55.39
CA ASP A 304 0.69 13.39 56.77
C ASP A 304 1.94 12.97 57.59
N GLU A 305 3.15 13.02 57.01
CA GLU A 305 4.41 12.82 57.72
C GLU A 305 4.99 14.17 58.19
N LEU A 306 4.31 14.79 59.18
CA LEU A 306 4.88 15.89 59.96
C LEU A 306 6.05 15.37 60.83
N PRO A 307 7.16 16.11 60.94
CA PRO A 307 8.32 15.66 61.70
C PRO A 307 8.00 15.72 63.19
N LEU A 308 8.22 14.58 63.87
CA LEU A 308 8.52 14.53 65.30
C LEU A 308 9.93 13.98 65.48
#